data_AF-A0A382Z019-F1
#
_entry.id   AF-A0A382Z019-F1
#
_cell.length_a   1.000
_cell.length_b   1.000
_cell.length_c   1.000
_cell.angle_alpha   90.00
_cell.angle_beta   90.00
_cell.angle_gamma   90.00
#
_symmetry.space_group_name_H-M   'P 1'
#
loop_
_entity.id
_entity.type
_entity.pdbx_description
1 polymer ?
#
loop_
_entity_poly.entity_id
_entity_poly.type
_entity_poly.pdbx_seq_one_letter_code
_entity_poly.pdbx_strand_id
1 'polypeptide(L)'
;MVKSTKSNLKEKCPRCVKGTLVTDHESGELCCSKCGFVLTEKLQESGPEWRSFTQDEHGDRARAGAPTSLTMHDMGLATIINPTNKDASGKPLTSAMKSTIERLRTWDSRSQVHEPVDRNFRQAFSELNR
;
A
#
# COMPACT_ATOMS: atom_id res chain seq x y z
N MET A 1 15.26 15.11 32.93
CA MET A 1 15.20 13.70 32.55
C MET A 1 15.61 13.56 31.08
N VAL A 2 16.88 13.23 30.82
CA VAL A 2 17.39 13.01 29.46
C VAL A 2 16.93 11.61 29.02
N LYS A 3 16.02 11.54 28.05
CA LYS A 3 15.61 10.26 27.45
C LYS A 3 16.79 9.71 26.67
N SER A 4 17.35 8.61 27.16
CA SER A 4 18.38 7.81 26.49
C SER A 4 17.87 7.36 25.12
N THR A 5 18.40 7.95 24.05
CA THR A 5 18.21 7.46 22.68
C THR A 5 18.87 6.09 22.57
N LYS A 6 18.08 5.02 22.46
CA LYS A 6 18.59 3.69 22.08
C LYS A 6 19.21 3.85 20.68
N SER A 7 20.55 3.95 20.61
CA SER A 7 21.26 3.93 19.34
C SER A 7 20.95 2.61 18.66
N ASN A 8 20.29 2.67 17.51
CA ASN A 8 19.94 1.49 16.73
C ASN A 8 21.24 0.80 16.32
N LEU A 9 21.53 -0.38 16.88
CA LEU A 9 22.71 -1.19 16.51
C LEU A 9 22.73 -1.56 15.02
N LYS A 10 21.64 -1.28 14.30
CA LYS A 10 21.49 -1.48 12.86
C LYS A 10 22.25 -0.48 11.97
N GLU A 11 22.82 0.59 12.51
CA GLU A 11 23.49 1.63 11.70
C GLU A 11 25.02 1.46 11.59
N LYS A 12 25.61 0.50 12.32
CA LYS A 12 27.06 0.33 12.37
C LYS A 12 27.47 -1.07 11.89
N CYS A 13 28.58 -1.14 11.16
CA CYS A 13 29.14 -2.41 10.72
C CYS A 13 29.56 -3.28 11.94
N PRO A 14 29.07 -4.54 12.06
CA PRO A 14 29.40 -5.41 13.20
C PRO A 14 30.87 -5.85 13.22
N ARG A 15 31.57 -5.82 12.07
CA ARG A 15 32.98 -6.23 11.97
C ARG A 15 33.97 -5.13 12.36
N CYS A 16 33.76 -3.89 11.91
CA CYS A 16 34.74 -2.82 12.10
C CYS A 16 34.25 -1.67 12.98
N VAL A 17 32.95 -1.61 13.30
CA VAL A 17 32.25 -0.61 14.16
C VAL A 17 32.32 0.85 13.67
N LYS A 18 33.29 1.17 12.80
CA LYS A 18 33.63 2.50 12.29
C LYS A 18 33.17 2.73 10.85
N GLY A 19 32.75 1.69 10.15
CA GLY A 19 32.33 1.78 8.76
C GLY A 19 30.84 2.07 8.63
N THR A 20 30.51 2.96 7.70
CA THR A 20 29.12 3.25 7.31
C THR A 20 28.57 2.15 6.42
N LEU A 21 27.29 1.87 6.56
CA LEU A 21 26.57 0.93 5.72
C LEU A 21 26.11 1.64 4.44
N VAL A 22 26.38 1.03 3.29
CA VAL A 22 26.01 1.51 1.96
C VAL A 22 25.23 0.41 1.27
N THR A 23 24.18 0.79 0.54
CA THR A 23 23.40 -0.16 -0.27
C THR A 23 23.94 -0.15 -1.68
N ASP A 24 24.38 -1.30 -2.17
CA ASP A 24 24.70 -1.51 -3.57
C ASP A 24 23.41 -1.91 -4.32
N HIS A 25 22.96 -1.02 -5.20
CA HIS A 25 21.72 -1.21 -5.95
C HIS A 25 21.85 -2.21 -7.11
N GLU A 26 23.06 -2.48 -7.61
CA GLU A 26 23.26 -3.44 -8.71
C GLU A 26 23.18 -4.88 -8.21
N SER A 27 23.78 -5.16 -7.05
CA SER A 27 23.76 -6.49 -6.42
C SER A 27 22.61 -6.68 -5.43
N GLY A 28 22.01 -5.59 -4.93
CA GLY A 28 20.99 -5.63 -3.89
C GLY A 28 21.57 -5.91 -2.50
N GLU A 29 22.84 -5.59 -2.28
CA GLU A 29 23.57 -5.89 -1.05
C GLU A 29 23.67 -4.68 -0.11
N LEU A 30 23.64 -4.92 1.20
CA LEU A 30 24.00 -3.92 2.21
C LEU A 30 25.42 -4.18 2.70
N CYS A 31 26.38 -3.35 2.28
CA CYS A 31 27.79 -3.55 2.53
C CYS A 31 28.41 -2.41 3.36
N CYS A 32 29.52 -2.71 4.05
CA CYS A 32 30.30 -1.72 4.79
C CYS A 32 31.33 -1.05 3.89
N SER A 33 31.29 0.27 3.78
CA SER A 33 32.20 1.08 2.95
C SER A 33 33.68 0.95 3.33
N LYS A 34 33.98 0.57 4.59
CA LYS A 34 35.35 0.56 5.13
C LYS A 34 36.04 -0.80 5.06
N CYS A 35 35.31 -1.89 5.28
CA CYS A 35 35.88 -3.23 5.38
C CYS A 35 35.26 -4.26 4.44
N GLY A 36 34.32 -3.84 3.58
CA GLY A 36 33.68 -4.72 2.60
C GLY A 36 32.80 -5.82 3.21
N PHE A 37 32.48 -5.74 4.50
CA PHE A 37 31.59 -6.71 5.14
C PHE A 37 30.16 -6.55 4.62
N VAL A 38 29.60 -7.61 4.04
CA VAL A 38 28.21 -7.67 3.59
C VAL A 38 27.33 -8.11 4.75
N LEU A 39 26.33 -7.29 5.09
CA LEU A 39 25.38 -7.56 6.18
C LEU A 39 24.14 -8.30 5.65
N THR A 40 23.73 -8.02 4.42
CA THR A 40 22.54 -8.60 3.81
C THR A 40 22.78 -8.70 2.31
N GLU A 41 22.70 -9.91 1.77
CA GLU A 41 23.00 -10.21 0.35
C GLU A 41 21.78 -10.06 -0.57
N LYS A 42 20.56 -10.12 -0.03
CA LYS A 42 19.31 -10.01 -0.79
C LYS A 42 18.40 -8.99 -0.16
N LEU A 43 18.63 -7.72 -0.46
CA LEU A 43 17.67 -6.68 -0.11
C LEU A 43 16.40 -6.92 -0.91
N GLN A 44 15.30 -7.20 -0.22
CA GLN A 44 14.00 -7.33 -0.85
C GLN A 44 13.56 -5.92 -1.30
N GLU A 45 13.49 -5.72 -2.62
CA GLU A 45 12.93 -4.51 -3.19
C GLU A 45 11.42 -4.49 -2.88
N SER A 46 10.97 -3.48 -2.14
CA SER A 46 9.57 -3.30 -1.75
C SER A 46 8.73 -2.61 -2.84
N GLY A 47 9.27 -2.51 -4.05
CA GLY A 47 8.60 -1.91 -5.21
C GLY A 47 7.63 -2.88 -5.90
N PRO A 48 6.87 -2.40 -6.89
CA PRO A 48 6.00 -3.27 -7.68
C PRO A 48 6.80 -4.39 -8.34
N GLU A 49 6.40 -5.65 -8.11
CA GLU A 49 7.02 -6.81 -8.78
C GLU A 49 6.83 -6.78 -10.31
N TRP A 50 5.82 -6.03 -10.78
CA TRP A 50 5.44 -5.93 -12.17
C TRP A 50 6.10 -4.73 -12.84
N ARG A 51 6.67 -4.98 -14.03
CA ARG A 51 7.35 -3.97 -14.84
C ARG A 51 6.37 -3.33 -15.82
N SER A 52 6.24 -2.01 -15.74
CA SER A 52 5.61 -1.18 -16.78
C SER A 52 6.70 -0.40 -17.50
N PHE A 53 6.71 -0.44 -18.83
CA PHE A 53 7.66 0.36 -19.61
C PHE A 53 7.07 1.72 -19.99
N THR A 54 5.75 1.88 -19.87
CA THR A 54 5.03 3.14 -20.08
C THR A 54 4.06 3.41 -18.93
N GLN A 55 3.69 4.69 -18.74
CA GLN A 55 2.78 5.12 -17.68
C GLN A 55 1.36 4.55 -17.86
N ASP A 56 0.94 4.32 -19.10
CA ASP A 56 -0.37 3.74 -19.42
C ASP A 56 -0.44 2.23 -19.11
N GLU A 57 0.67 1.50 -19.27
CA GLU A 57 0.76 0.08 -18.89
C GLU A 57 0.75 -0.15 -17.37
N HIS A 58 0.91 0.92 -16.57
CA HIS A 58 1.05 0.84 -15.13
C HIS A 58 -0.26 0.43 -14.44
N GLY A 59 -1.42 0.78 -15.01
CA GLY A 59 -2.74 0.40 -14.48
C GLY A 59 -3.19 -1.00 -14.90
N ASP A 60 -2.95 -1.39 -16.16
CA ASP A 60 -3.51 -2.61 -16.74
C ASP A 60 -2.74 -3.89 -16.38
N ARG A 61 -1.46 -3.78 -16.03
CA ARG A 61 -0.61 -4.93 -15.65
C ARG A 61 -0.70 -5.29 -14.17
N ALA A 62 -1.24 -4.41 -13.35
CA ALA A 62 -1.42 -4.67 -11.93
C ALA A 62 -2.50 -5.74 -11.74
N ARG A 63 -2.11 -6.92 -11.25
CA ARG A 63 -3.06 -7.99 -10.87
C ARG A 63 -3.76 -7.72 -9.55
N ALA A 64 -3.23 -6.77 -8.78
CA ALA A 64 -3.79 -6.31 -7.52
C ALA A 64 -4.51 -4.98 -7.73
N GLY A 65 -5.47 -4.68 -6.84
CA GLY A 65 -6.15 -3.39 -6.81
C GLY A 65 -5.22 -2.24 -6.37
N ALA A 66 -5.84 -1.13 -5.97
CA ALA A 66 -5.12 0.04 -5.44
C ALA A 66 -4.23 -0.34 -4.24
N PRO A 67 -3.09 0.35 -4.04
CA PRO A 67 -2.24 0.14 -2.88
C PRO A 67 -2.98 0.47 -1.58
N THR A 68 -2.61 -0.21 -0.50
CA THR A 68 -3.14 0.13 0.81
C THR A 68 -2.62 1.49 1.28
N SER A 69 -3.47 2.27 1.96
CA SER A 69 -3.10 3.59 2.46
C SER A 69 -3.53 3.79 3.90
N LEU A 70 -2.60 4.23 4.76
CA LEU A 70 -2.88 4.58 6.15
C LEU A 70 -3.85 5.77 6.30
N THR A 71 -4.08 6.52 5.21
CA THR A 71 -5.04 7.63 5.17
C THR A 71 -6.48 7.16 4.93
N MET A 72 -6.71 5.86 4.74
CA MET A 72 -8.04 5.27 4.64
C MET A 72 -8.36 4.49 5.91
N HIS A 73 -9.61 4.60 6.38
CA HIS A 73 -10.09 3.98 7.62
C HIS A 73 -9.83 2.46 7.72
N ASP A 74 -9.92 1.75 6.59
CA ASP A 74 -9.73 0.31 6.44
C ASP A 74 -8.45 -0.03 5.66
N MET A 75 -7.55 0.94 5.55
CA MET A 75 -6.35 0.88 4.73
C MET A 75 -6.60 0.65 3.23
N GLY A 76 -7.82 0.85 2.71
CA GLY A 76 -8.15 0.62 1.30
C GLY A 76 -8.41 -0.84 0.93
N LEU A 77 -8.75 -1.68 1.91
CA LEU A 77 -9.05 -3.09 1.69
C LEU A 77 -10.48 -3.33 1.21
N ALA A 78 -11.42 -2.44 1.51
CA ALA A 78 -12.79 -2.55 1.01
C ALA A 78 -12.85 -2.26 -0.49
N THR A 79 -13.69 -3.03 -1.17
CA THR A 79 -14.05 -2.76 -2.56
C THR A 79 -15.33 -1.94 -2.63
N ILE A 80 -15.54 -1.22 -3.74
CA ILE A 80 -16.74 -0.39 -3.95
C ILE A 80 -17.42 -0.86 -5.22
N ILE A 81 -18.70 -1.21 -5.12
CA ILE A 81 -19.52 -1.48 -6.30
C ILE A 81 -19.75 -0.16 -7.05
N ASN A 82 -19.17 -0.03 -8.24
CA ASN A 82 -19.24 1.19 -9.05
C ASN A 82 -20.70 1.68 -9.21
N PRO A 83 -21.01 2.99 -8.98
CA PRO A 83 -22.36 3.54 -9.14
C PRO A 83 -22.83 3.53 -10.61
N THR A 84 -21.89 3.41 -11.55
CA THR A 84 -22.20 3.30 -12.98
C THR A 84 -22.98 2.02 -13.24
N ASN A 85 -24.17 2.13 -13.82
CA ASN A 85 -25.02 0.99 -14.18
C ASN A 85 -24.56 0.33 -15.49
N LYS A 86 -23.29 -0.08 -15.53
CA LYS A 86 -22.66 -0.79 -16.64
C LYS A 86 -22.02 -2.09 -16.15
N ASP A 87 -22.00 -3.11 -17.01
CA ASP A 87 -21.26 -4.35 -16.75
C ASP A 87 -19.76 -4.20 -17.00
N ALA A 88 -19.00 -5.28 -16.77
CA ALA A 88 -17.55 -5.31 -16.99
C ALA A 88 -17.15 -5.09 -18.46
N SER A 89 -18.06 -5.33 -19.41
CA SER A 89 -17.86 -5.06 -20.84
C SER A 89 -18.31 -3.64 -21.24
N GLY A 90 -18.78 -2.82 -20.28
CA GLY A 90 -19.25 -1.46 -20.52
C GLY A 90 -20.69 -1.34 -21.04
N LYS A 91 -21.44 -2.44 -21.15
CA LYS A 91 -22.84 -2.44 -21.59
C LYS A 91 -23.77 -1.99 -20.46
N PRO A 92 -24.83 -1.23 -20.75
CA PRO A 92 -25.78 -0.80 -19.73
C PRO A 92 -26.52 -1.99 -19.12
N LEU A 93 -26.73 -1.96 -17.80
CA LEU A 93 -27.50 -2.97 -17.09
C LEU A 93 -28.98 -2.94 -17.50
N THR A 94 -29.61 -4.11 -17.52
CA THR A 94 -31.06 -4.23 -17.74
C THR A 94 -31.85 -3.66 -16.57
N SER A 95 -33.10 -3.26 -16.80
CA SER A 95 -33.97 -2.66 -15.77
C SER A 95 -34.11 -3.55 -14.52
N ALA A 96 -34.33 -4.85 -14.72
CA ALA A 96 -34.41 -5.82 -13.62
C ALA A 96 -33.10 -5.87 -12.80
N MET A 97 -31.94 -5.90 -13.48
CA MET A 97 -30.64 -6.01 -12.83
C MET A 97 -30.27 -4.75 -12.01
N LYS A 98 -30.71 -3.56 -12.47
CA LYS A 98 -30.45 -2.30 -11.77
C LYS A 98 -30.95 -2.33 -10.32
N SER A 99 -32.18 -2.80 -10.12
CA SER A 99 -32.77 -2.90 -8.77
C SER A 99 -31.98 -3.84 -7.85
N THR A 100 -31.49 -4.95 -8.39
CA THR A 100 -30.64 -5.90 -7.66
C THR A 100 -29.30 -5.27 -7.28
N ILE A 101 -28.63 -4.60 -8.23
CA ILE A 101 -27.34 -3.94 -7.97
C ILE A 101 -27.48 -2.78 -6.99
N GLU A 102 -28.55 -2.00 -7.07
CA GLU A 102 -28.81 -0.91 -6.12
C GLU A 102 -28.97 -1.43 -4.69
N ARG A 103 -29.68 -2.55 -4.53
CA ARG A 103 -29.77 -3.24 -3.25
C ARG A 103 -28.40 -3.74 -2.78
N LEU A 104 -27.59 -4.33 -3.66
CA LEU A 104 -26.23 -4.78 -3.33
C LEU A 104 -25.33 -3.62 -2.89
N ARG A 105 -25.36 -2.47 -3.57
CA ARG A 105 -24.61 -1.26 -3.17
C ARG A 105 -25.00 -0.79 -1.78
N THR A 106 -26.29 -0.84 -1.46
CA THR A 106 -26.80 -0.47 -0.13
C THR A 106 -26.26 -1.42 0.95
N TRP A 107 -26.23 -2.73 0.69
CA TRP A 107 -25.69 -3.71 1.62
C TRP A 107 -24.18 -3.61 1.77
N ASP A 108 -23.45 -3.43 0.67
CA ASP A 108 -22.00 -3.21 0.64
C ASP A 108 -21.62 -2.02 1.52
N SER A 109 -22.20 -0.83 1.26
CA SER A 109 -21.95 0.38 2.06
C SER A 109 -22.22 0.21 3.56
N ARG A 110 -23.28 -0.54 3.92
CA ARG A 110 -23.62 -0.80 5.33
C ARG A 110 -22.65 -1.78 5.99
N SER A 111 -22.17 -2.77 5.27
CA SER A 111 -21.26 -3.80 5.80
C SER A 111 -19.87 -3.25 6.13
N GLN A 112 -19.42 -2.22 5.41
CA GLN A 112 -18.07 -1.68 5.58
C GLN A 112 -17.86 -0.83 6.85
N VAL A 113 -18.91 -0.48 7.60
CA VAL A 113 -18.79 0.42 8.78
C VAL A 113 -19.55 -0.09 9.99
N HIS A 114 -19.10 -1.25 10.46
CA HIS A 114 -19.67 -1.88 11.65
C HIS A 114 -19.28 -1.13 12.93
N GLU A 115 -18.00 -0.77 13.08
CA GLU A 115 -17.50 -0.20 14.33
C GLU A 115 -17.61 1.34 14.38
N PRO A 116 -17.90 1.92 15.57
CA PRO A 116 -17.92 3.38 15.75
C PRO A 116 -16.57 4.05 15.42
N VAL A 117 -15.46 3.35 15.67
CA VAL A 117 -14.11 3.84 15.38
C VAL A 117 -13.90 4.04 13.88
N ASP A 118 -14.38 3.11 13.04
CA ASP A 118 -14.26 3.20 11.59
C ASP A 118 -15.07 4.37 11.02
N ARG A 119 -16.25 4.63 11.60
CA ARG A 119 -17.07 5.80 11.24
C ARG A 119 -16.33 7.10 11.53
N ASN A 120 -15.69 7.18 12.70
CA ASN A 120 -14.91 8.34 13.10
C ASN A 120 -13.71 8.54 12.16
N PHE A 121 -12.97 7.48 11.83
CA PHE A 121 -11.84 7.59 10.91
C PHE A 121 -12.26 7.98 9.50
N ARG A 122 -13.38 7.45 8.97
CA ARG A 122 -13.92 7.89 7.67
C ARG A 122 -14.17 9.39 7.64
N GLN A 123 -14.80 9.93 8.67
CA GLN A 123 -15.08 11.36 8.78
C GLN A 123 -13.78 12.16 8.94
N ALA A 124 -12.93 11.79 9.89
CA ALA A 124 -11.69 12.52 10.19
C ALA A 124 -10.73 12.56 8.98
N PHE A 125 -10.53 11.42 8.30
CA PHE A 125 -9.69 11.38 7.11
C PHE A 125 -10.29 12.13 5.93
N SER A 126 -11.62 12.15 5.79
CA SER A 126 -12.28 12.99 4.78
C SER A 126 -12.04 14.47 5.02
N GLU A 127 -12.03 14.93 6.28
CA GLU A 127 -11.74 16.33 6.63
C GLU A 127 -10.25 16.67 6.45
N LEU A 128 -9.34 15.75 6.78
CA LEU A 128 -7.89 15.95 6.59
C LEU A 128 -7.48 16.02 5.12
N ASN A 129 -8.27 15.43 4.22
CA ASN A 129 -8.02 15.43 2.78
C ASN A 129 -8.68 16.61 2.04
N ARG A 130 -9.31 17.53 2.76
CA ARG A 130 -9.96 18.73 2.23
C ARG A 130 -8.98 19.91 2.12
#